data_AF-A0A9E1N011-F1
#
_entry.id   AF-A0A9E1N011-F1
#
_cell.length_a   1.000
_cell.length_b   1.000
_cell.length_c   1.000
_cell.angle_alpha   90.00
_cell.angle_beta   90.00
_cell.angle_gamma   90.00
#
_symmetry.space_group_name_H-M   'P 1'
#
loop_
_entity.id
_entity.type
_entity.pdbx_description
1 polymer ?
#
loop_
_entity_poly.entity_id
_entity_poly.type
_entity_poly.pdbx_seq_one_letter_code
_entity_poly.pdbx_strand_id
1 'polypeptide(L)'
;MGKGDKYDAGDAPEDAFDREFEQDEEVPYPEDKPAESNQSPDTEASHVKHAVALLIKRLSRPGPAEVFPWPGGDVSRPGSATTAYGGALLPTSEQLKWPSIHRLLGPWFPGRLGVLVGSTGSGKTAFAVQVAEAVTRHGAPVLYASAELGRVELAARFIALRSRGNADEPAMRDGVPWTSILAMKTAEPELIEAGKLLVSECPNLYLWAPPSSQRTVEDLAAMTKAVSKAHGGRSPFVVVDYIQRWAPDVGDNGKREAVSGLSARLRELSRPDDDGEWPGAAILALSSTARSNYAHLRDVDALTLARDGGMKGKNWQAPVDLVGLGKESGELEYDAPLVMCLASDKGNENEPMGQRAALVVVPKNRHGHRGSTEWEFLAAVGRFVDKSAPTPTGKTVTRPGRR
;
A
#
# COMPACT_ATOMS: atom_id res chain seq x y z
N MET A 1 1.60 47.91 -41.30
CA MET A 1 1.09 46.53 -41.22
C MET A 1 2.28 45.60 -41.46
N GLY A 2 2.63 44.66 -40.59
CA GLY A 2 2.22 44.47 -39.19
C GLY A 2 3.47 44.25 -38.32
N LYS A 3 3.32 44.27 -36.98
CA LYS A 3 4.37 43.75 -36.08
C LYS A 3 4.22 42.23 -35.99
N GLY A 4 5.31 41.52 -35.70
CA GLY A 4 5.26 40.11 -35.33
C GLY A 4 5.26 39.95 -33.81
N ASP A 5 4.73 38.82 -33.34
CA ASP A 5 4.77 38.42 -31.94
C ASP A 5 5.42 37.03 -31.82
N LYS A 6 5.98 36.76 -30.63
CA LYS A 6 6.55 35.46 -30.27
C LYS A 6 5.43 34.55 -29.77
N TYR A 7 5.54 33.25 -30.01
CA TYR A 7 4.82 32.28 -29.20
C TYR A 7 5.54 32.16 -27.85
N ASP A 8 4.91 32.68 -26.80
CA ASP A 8 5.39 32.54 -25.43
C ASP A 8 4.88 31.23 -24.81
N ALA A 9 5.61 30.71 -23.84
CA ALA A 9 5.27 29.44 -23.18
C ALA A 9 4.32 29.71 -22.00
N GLY A 10 3.01 29.73 -22.26
CA GLY A 10 1.99 29.94 -21.23
C GLY A 10 1.87 28.75 -20.26
N ASP A 11 1.82 29.05 -18.96
CA ASP A 11 1.84 28.06 -17.87
C ASP A 11 0.60 27.15 -17.83
N ALA A 12 0.80 25.94 -17.32
CA ALA A 12 -0.28 25.05 -16.87
C ALA A 12 -0.58 25.30 -15.38
N PRO A 13 -1.85 25.49 -14.97
CA PRO A 13 -2.17 25.83 -13.59
C PRO A 13 -2.24 24.59 -12.67
N GLU A 14 -1.22 24.39 -11.84
CA GLU A 14 -1.26 23.38 -10.74
C GLU A 14 -1.89 23.95 -9.44
N ASP A 15 -1.88 25.28 -9.25
CA ASP A 15 -2.19 26.02 -8.01
C ASP A 15 -3.67 26.04 -7.53
N ALA A 16 -4.54 25.16 -8.05
CA ALA A 16 -5.99 25.26 -7.80
C ALA A 16 -6.47 24.68 -6.45
N PHE A 17 -5.69 23.81 -5.80
CA PHE A 17 -6.15 23.05 -4.62
C PHE A 17 -5.59 23.54 -3.26
N ASP A 18 -4.42 24.18 -3.25
CA ASP A 18 -3.71 24.50 -2.00
C ASP A 18 -4.23 25.75 -1.27
N ARG A 19 -5.14 26.53 -1.89
CA ARG A 19 -5.60 27.84 -1.35
C ARG A 19 -6.88 27.82 -0.51
N GLU A 20 -7.53 26.66 -0.34
CA GLU A 20 -8.76 26.53 0.49
C GLU A 20 -8.51 26.19 1.97
N PHE A 21 -7.27 25.90 2.39
CA PHE A 21 -6.98 25.31 3.71
C PHE A 21 -6.34 26.25 4.76
N GLU A 22 -6.16 27.55 4.46
CA GLU A 22 -5.64 28.54 5.42
C GLU A 22 -6.73 29.48 5.97
N GLN A 23 -7.58 28.93 6.85
CA GLN A 23 -8.30 29.68 7.89
C GLN A 23 -8.77 28.70 8.98
N ASP A 24 -8.26 28.82 10.20
CA ASP A 24 -8.70 28.02 11.36
C ASP A 24 -9.93 28.67 12.02
N GLU A 25 -11.00 27.90 12.18
CA GLU A 25 -11.92 28.02 13.32
C GLU A 25 -12.04 26.66 14.01
N GLU A 26 -12.07 26.63 15.33
CA GLU A 26 -12.30 25.40 16.10
C GLU A 26 -13.79 25.03 16.04
N VAL A 27 -14.19 24.30 14.98
CA VAL A 27 -15.54 23.72 14.89
C VAL A 27 -15.69 22.67 16.02
N PRO A 28 -16.58 22.86 17.00
CA PRO A 28 -16.75 21.92 18.10
C PRO A 28 -17.44 20.63 17.61
N TYR A 29 -17.11 19.51 18.26
CA TYR A 29 -17.81 18.25 18.02
C TYR A 29 -19.31 18.39 18.33
N PRO A 30 -20.21 18.01 17.41
CA PRO A 30 -21.62 17.82 17.75
C PRO A 30 -21.75 16.70 18.78
N GLU A 31 -22.39 16.97 19.91
CA GLU A 31 -22.77 15.93 20.86
C GLU A 31 -23.85 15.01 20.26
N ASP A 32 -23.76 13.71 20.51
CA ASP A 32 -24.67 12.71 19.95
C ASP A 32 -26.14 12.97 20.35
N LYS A 33 -26.92 13.53 19.42
CA LYS A 33 -28.38 13.55 19.49
C LYS A 33 -28.97 12.42 18.65
N PRO A 34 -30.02 11.73 19.13
CA PRO A 34 -30.70 10.70 18.34
C PRO A 34 -31.27 11.31 17.05
N ALA A 35 -31.20 10.53 15.97
CA ALA A 35 -31.34 11.05 14.61
C ALA A 35 -32.75 11.55 14.26
N GLU A 36 -32.82 12.79 13.74
CA GLU A 36 -33.94 13.28 12.96
C GLU A 36 -33.50 14.41 12.01
N SER A 37 -34.20 14.58 10.89
CA SER A 37 -34.11 15.69 9.90
C SER A 37 -32.91 15.75 8.93
N ASN A 38 -33.18 16.39 7.78
CA ASN A 38 -32.29 16.54 6.62
C ASN A 38 -30.94 17.20 6.96
N GLN A 39 -29.84 16.56 6.56
CA GLN A 39 -28.56 17.26 6.37
C GLN A 39 -28.53 17.87 4.96
N SER A 40 -27.73 18.93 4.76
CA SER A 40 -27.54 19.53 3.43
C SER A 40 -26.27 18.99 2.77
N PRO A 41 -26.24 18.86 1.42
CA PRO A 41 -25.06 18.32 0.71
C PRO A 41 -23.75 19.05 1.03
N ASP A 42 -23.80 20.37 1.27
CA ASP A 42 -22.63 21.17 1.66
C ASP A 42 -22.09 20.77 3.06
N THR A 43 -22.97 20.41 3.99
CA THR A 43 -22.61 19.94 5.34
C THR A 43 -21.93 18.57 5.26
N GLU A 44 -22.50 17.68 4.45
CA GLU A 44 -22.03 16.30 4.30
C GLU A 44 -20.68 16.26 3.58
N ALA A 45 -20.51 17.00 2.48
CA ALA A 45 -19.24 17.13 1.77
C ALA A 45 -18.13 17.72 2.65
N SER A 46 -18.48 18.65 3.56
CA SER A 46 -17.57 19.19 4.57
C SER A 46 -17.04 18.11 5.51
N HIS A 47 -17.86 17.12 5.90
CA HIS A 47 -17.41 16.03 6.77
C HIS A 47 -16.37 15.10 6.11
N VAL A 48 -16.43 14.87 4.80
CA VAL A 48 -15.38 14.10 4.10
C VAL A 48 -14.13 14.96 3.87
N LYS A 49 -14.28 16.26 3.55
CA LYS A 49 -13.14 17.20 3.58
C LYS A 49 -12.46 17.13 4.96
N HIS A 50 -13.24 17.11 6.05
CA HIS A 50 -12.74 17.00 7.41
C HIS A 50 -12.10 15.64 7.72
N ALA A 51 -12.66 14.51 7.32
CA ALA A 51 -12.07 13.19 7.55
C ALA A 51 -10.71 13.01 6.82
N VAL A 52 -10.64 13.44 5.56
CA VAL A 52 -9.42 13.45 4.77
C VAL A 52 -8.41 14.47 5.32
N ALA A 53 -8.85 15.67 5.67
CA ALA A 53 -8.01 16.72 6.25
C ALA A 53 -7.52 16.38 7.67
N LEU A 54 -8.28 15.65 8.50
CA LEU A 54 -7.81 15.14 9.79
C LEU A 54 -6.64 14.19 9.59
N LEU A 55 -6.80 13.18 8.74
CA LEU A 55 -5.73 12.24 8.40
C LEU A 55 -4.51 12.99 7.84
N ILE A 56 -4.70 13.94 6.92
CA ILE A 56 -3.61 14.78 6.39
C ILE A 56 -2.96 15.62 7.50
N LYS A 57 -3.72 16.35 8.33
CA LYS A 57 -3.24 17.22 9.44
C LYS A 57 -2.55 16.42 10.57
N ARG A 58 -2.69 15.09 10.61
CA ARG A 58 -1.83 14.18 11.41
C ARG A 58 -0.59 13.74 10.66
N LEU A 59 -0.75 13.29 9.42
CA LEU A 59 0.29 12.62 8.61
C LEU A 59 1.18 13.62 7.84
N SER A 60 0.93 14.92 7.97
CA SER A 60 1.55 15.98 7.18
C SER A 60 1.93 17.20 8.04
N ARG A 61 3.24 17.34 8.29
CA ARG A 61 3.89 18.63 8.57
C ARG A 61 5.16 18.74 7.71
N PRO A 62 5.66 19.96 7.42
CA PRO A 62 6.73 20.15 6.45
C PRO A 62 8.14 20.12 7.07
N GLY A 63 9.13 19.71 6.26
CA GLY A 63 10.56 19.87 6.55
C GLY A 63 11.26 18.62 7.12
N PRO A 64 12.61 18.64 7.19
CA PRO A 64 13.41 17.56 7.74
C PRO A 64 13.45 17.64 9.28
N ALA A 65 12.30 17.47 9.94
CA ALA A 65 12.16 17.61 11.39
C ALA A 65 11.10 16.68 12.02
N GLU A 66 11.35 16.31 13.28
CA GLU A 66 10.43 15.78 14.29
C GLU A 66 9.31 14.80 13.86
N VAL A 67 9.66 13.51 13.82
CA VAL A 67 8.68 12.42 13.82
C VAL A 67 8.04 12.28 15.21
N PHE A 68 6.90 12.93 15.41
CA PHE A 68 6.09 12.81 16.64
C PHE A 68 4.98 11.72 16.48
N PRO A 69 4.73 10.88 17.50
CA PRO A 69 3.54 10.01 17.56
C PRO A 69 2.29 10.81 17.99
N TRP A 70 1.09 10.47 17.49
CA TRP A 70 -0.15 11.23 17.78
C TRP A 70 -1.45 10.39 17.71
N PRO A 71 -2.20 10.21 18.83
CA PRO A 71 -1.81 10.26 20.24
C PRO A 71 -2.10 8.92 20.94
N GLY A 72 -1.94 8.85 22.27
CA GLY A 72 -2.58 7.78 23.07
C GLY A 72 -2.01 6.36 22.92
N GLY A 73 -0.92 6.19 22.16
CA GLY A 73 -0.09 4.98 22.21
C GLY A 73 0.54 4.84 23.60
N ASP A 74 -0.15 4.14 24.50
CA ASP A 74 0.25 3.95 25.90
C ASP A 74 1.56 3.17 26.01
N VAL A 75 2.66 3.90 26.25
CA VAL A 75 4.01 3.35 26.42
C VAL A 75 4.11 2.45 27.67
N SER A 76 3.14 2.50 28.59
CA SER A 76 3.06 1.65 29.78
C SER A 76 2.32 0.32 29.56
N ARG A 77 1.92 -0.01 28.33
CA ARG A 77 1.35 -1.32 27.96
C ARG A 77 2.30 -2.22 27.15
N PRO A 78 3.29 -2.89 27.78
CA PRO A 78 3.91 -4.09 27.24
C PRO A 78 2.93 -5.29 27.34
N GLY A 79 1.76 -5.17 26.70
CA GLY A 79 0.58 -5.99 27.01
C GLY A 79 0.12 -6.96 25.92
N SER A 80 0.33 -6.66 24.64
CA SER A 80 0.08 -7.58 23.51
C SER A 80 1.37 -7.90 22.76
N ALA A 81 2.41 -8.24 23.53
CA ALA A 81 3.73 -8.48 22.99
C ALA A 81 3.77 -9.71 22.08
N THR A 82 4.19 -9.48 20.83
CA THR A 82 5.32 -10.17 20.17
C THR A 82 5.61 -11.59 20.68
N THR A 83 4.64 -12.50 20.54
CA THR A 83 4.76 -13.92 20.90
C THR A 83 4.42 -14.74 19.66
N ALA A 84 5.34 -15.44 18.99
CA ALA A 84 6.74 -15.75 19.34
C ALA A 84 7.75 -15.30 18.25
N TYR A 85 9.04 -15.55 18.53
CA TYR A 85 10.25 -15.02 17.86
C TYR A 85 10.52 -13.54 18.11
N GLY A 86 11.65 -13.25 18.76
CA GLY A 86 12.09 -11.90 19.10
C GLY A 86 12.27 -11.04 17.85
N GLY A 87 11.55 -9.91 17.80
CA GLY A 87 11.58 -8.96 16.70
C GLY A 87 10.54 -9.16 15.59
N ALA A 88 9.73 -10.23 15.59
CA ALA A 88 8.73 -10.45 14.54
C ALA A 88 7.66 -9.33 14.51
N LEU A 89 7.46 -8.70 13.35
CA LEU A 89 6.51 -7.62 13.08
C LEU A 89 5.29 -8.20 12.35
N LEU A 90 4.44 -8.93 13.06
CA LEU A 90 3.53 -9.88 12.40
C LEU A 90 2.03 -9.70 12.68
N PRO A 91 1.21 -9.46 11.64
CA PRO A 91 -0.18 -9.88 11.62
C PRO A 91 -0.28 -11.35 11.18
N THR A 92 -0.72 -12.21 12.10
CA THR A 92 -0.98 -13.65 11.88
C THR A 92 -2.00 -13.91 10.75
N SER A 93 -2.09 -15.17 10.29
CA SER A 93 -3.05 -15.59 9.24
C SER A 93 -4.50 -15.15 9.49
N GLU A 94 -4.92 -15.17 10.76
CA GLU A 94 -6.23 -14.73 11.23
C GLU A 94 -6.38 -13.20 11.15
N GLN A 95 -5.34 -12.46 11.54
CA GLN A 95 -5.31 -10.99 11.62
C GLN A 95 -5.29 -10.28 10.26
N LEU A 96 -4.68 -10.91 9.24
CA LEU A 96 -4.77 -10.48 7.84
C LEU A 96 -6.11 -10.87 7.19
N LYS A 97 -6.83 -11.86 7.73
CA LYS A 97 -7.89 -12.63 7.05
C LYS A 97 -7.43 -13.25 5.71
N TRP A 98 -6.13 -13.48 5.57
CA TRP A 98 -5.47 -13.96 4.34
C TRP A 98 -4.70 -15.28 4.59
N PRO A 99 -5.41 -16.38 4.92
CA PRO A 99 -4.77 -17.60 5.38
C PRO A 99 -3.91 -18.30 4.32
N SER A 100 -4.16 -18.12 3.02
CA SER A 100 -3.33 -18.74 1.96
C SER A 100 -1.93 -18.11 1.89
N ILE A 101 -1.86 -16.78 1.80
CA ILE A 101 -0.59 -16.10 1.58
C ILE A 101 0.24 -16.02 2.85
N HIS A 102 -0.40 -15.96 4.03
CA HIS A 102 0.33 -16.06 5.29
C HIS A 102 1.06 -17.41 5.42
N ARG A 103 0.46 -18.53 4.95
CA ARG A 103 1.13 -19.84 4.88
C ARG A 103 2.32 -19.88 3.90
N LEU A 104 2.33 -19.05 2.86
CA LEU A 104 3.48 -18.95 1.94
C LEU A 104 4.57 -18.02 2.47
N LEU A 105 4.20 -16.80 2.88
CA LEU A 105 5.16 -15.77 3.28
C LEU A 105 5.78 -16.08 4.64
N GLY A 106 4.96 -16.46 5.62
CA GLY A 106 5.36 -16.46 7.03
C GLY A 106 5.60 -15.03 7.55
N PRO A 107 6.47 -14.85 8.56
CA PRO A 107 6.62 -13.56 9.25
C PRO A 107 7.17 -12.41 8.39
N TRP A 108 6.67 -11.19 8.62
CA TRP A 108 7.48 -9.98 8.43
C TRP A 108 8.32 -9.75 9.70
N PHE A 109 9.59 -9.38 9.53
CA PHE A 109 10.57 -9.23 10.61
C PHE A 109 11.79 -8.42 10.13
N PRO A 110 12.55 -7.77 11.02
CA PRO A 110 13.80 -7.12 10.67
C PRO A 110 14.76 -8.08 9.95
N GLY A 111 15.35 -7.60 8.87
CA GLY A 111 16.19 -8.39 7.97
C GLY A 111 15.42 -8.99 6.79
N ARG A 112 14.08 -8.87 6.75
CA ARG A 112 13.24 -9.32 5.63
C ARG A 112 12.93 -8.18 4.66
N LEU A 113 13.65 -8.17 3.54
CA LEU A 113 13.31 -7.42 2.33
C LEU A 113 12.48 -8.30 1.39
N GLY A 114 11.31 -7.81 0.99
CA GLY A 114 10.40 -8.46 0.04
C GLY A 114 10.08 -7.55 -1.14
N VAL A 115 10.14 -8.08 -2.36
CA VAL A 115 9.77 -7.34 -3.58
C VAL A 115 8.41 -7.80 -4.08
N LEU A 116 7.54 -6.86 -4.46
CA LEU A 116 6.30 -7.13 -5.20
C LEU A 116 6.42 -6.62 -6.63
N VAL A 117 6.64 -7.53 -7.58
CA VAL A 117 6.71 -7.26 -9.01
C VAL A 117 5.31 -7.38 -9.62
N GLY A 118 4.93 -6.48 -10.52
CA GLY A 118 3.66 -6.55 -11.23
C GLY A 118 3.47 -5.46 -12.28
N SER A 119 2.51 -5.66 -13.18
CA SER A 119 2.15 -4.67 -14.21
C SER A 119 1.52 -3.40 -13.63
N THR A 120 1.46 -2.33 -14.43
CA THR A 120 0.65 -1.14 -14.11
C THR A 120 -0.82 -1.52 -14.06
N GLY A 121 -1.56 -1.08 -13.03
CA GLY A 121 -2.98 -1.42 -12.84
C GLY A 121 -3.29 -2.78 -12.19
N SER A 122 -2.28 -3.62 -11.93
CA SER A 122 -2.44 -4.95 -11.27
C SER A 122 -2.81 -4.91 -9.77
N GLY A 123 -2.89 -3.73 -9.16
CA GLY A 123 -3.24 -3.56 -7.75
C GLY A 123 -2.07 -3.54 -6.75
N LYS A 124 -0.80 -3.40 -7.19
CA LYS A 124 0.39 -3.36 -6.30
C LYS A 124 0.22 -2.45 -5.07
N THR A 125 -0.10 -1.17 -5.28
CA THR A 125 -0.36 -0.20 -4.19
C THR A 125 -1.50 -0.65 -3.30
N ALA A 126 -2.62 -1.14 -3.86
CA ALA A 126 -3.76 -1.59 -3.06
C ALA A 126 -3.40 -2.78 -2.14
N PHE A 127 -2.64 -3.75 -2.67
CA PHE A 127 -2.08 -4.85 -1.89
C PHE A 127 -1.14 -4.33 -0.79
N ALA A 128 -0.26 -3.38 -1.11
CA ALA A 128 0.68 -2.81 -0.16
C ALA A 128 0.01 -1.96 0.92
N VAL A 129 -1.03 -1.19 0.58
CA VAL A 129 -1.90 -0.45 1.51
C VAL A 129 -2.61 -1.41 2.47
N GLN A 130 -3.13 -2.54 1.99
CA GLN A 130 -3.80 -3.52 2.85
C GLN A 130 -2.81 -4.32 3.74
N VAL A 131 -1.58 -4.59 3.28
CA VAL A 131 -0.51 -5.10 4.15
C VAL A 131 -0.12 -4.06 5.20
N ALA A 132 0.07 -2.80 4.79
CA ALA A 132 0.43 -1.70 5.67
C ALA A 132 -0.62 -1.48 6.77
N GLU A 133 -1.92 -1.43 6.40
CA GLU A 133 -3.06 -1.33 7.32
C GLU A 133 -3.03 -2.45 8.35
N ALA A 134 -2.87 -3.70 7.92
CA ALA A 134 -2.85 -4.82 8.84
C ALA A 134 -1.65 -4.78 9.78
N VAL A 135 -0.46 -4.35 9.32
CA VAL A 135 0.73 -4.26 10.18
C VAL A 135 0.59 -3.16 11.22
N THR A 136 0.10 -1.96 10.85
CA THR A 136 -0.11 -0.85 11.83
C THR A 136 -1.25 -1.14 12.81
N ARG A 137 -2.33 -1.80 12.35
CA ARG A 137 -3.45 -2.24 13.19
C ARG A 137 -3.05 -3.25 14.29
N HIS A 138 -1.93 -3.95 14.11
CA HIS A 138 -1.33 -4.80 15.15
C HIS A 138 -0.18 -4.10 15.89
N GLY A 139 -0.20 -2.76 15.91
CA GLY A 139 0.63 -1.92 16.76
C GLY A 139 2.09 -1.80 16.35
N ALA A 140 2.50 -2.36 15.20
CA ALA A 140 3.84 -2.17 14.65
C ALA A 140 3.95 -0.80 13.95
N PRO A 141 5.12 -0.12 14.02
CA PRO A 141 5.31 1.14 13.32
C PRO A 141 5.45 0.91 11.81
N VAL A 142 4.72 1.71 11.01
CA VAL A 142 4.64 1.56 9.55
C VAL A 142 4.98 2.86 8.85
N LEU A 143 5.98 2.84 7.97
CA LEU A 143 6.28 3.93 7.05
C LEU A 143 5.82 3.54 5.64
N TYR A 144 4.83 4.24 5.08
CA TYR A 144 4.50 4.16 3.66
C TYR A 144 5.23 5.28 2.91
N ALA A 145 6.37 4.95 2.30
CA ALA A 145 7.17 5.86 1.48
C ALA A 145 6.68 5.80 0.02
N SER A 146 6.11 6.88 -0.47
CA SER A 146 5.52 6.98 -1.81
C SER A 146 6.23 8.00 -2.70
N ALA A 147 6.48 7.60 -3.94
CA ALA A 147 7.06 8.42 -4.99
C ALA A 147 6.19 8.44 -6.27
N GLU A 148 5.05 7.75 -6.28
CA GLU A 148 4.01 7.90 -7.32
C GLU A 148 2.80 8.70 -6.82
N LEU A 149 2.33 8.43 -5.60
CA LEU A 149 1.03 8.89 -5.10
C LEU A 149 1.17 9.90 -3.96
N GLY A 150 0.41 10.99 -4.02
CA GLY A 150 0.37 12.01 -2.95
C GLY A 150 -0.29 11.52 -1.65
N ARG A 151 0.02 12.18 -0.53
CA ARG A 151 -0.54 11.85 0.80
C ARG A 151 -2.07 11.83 0.81
N VAL A 152 -2.72 12.75 0.09
CA VAL A 152 -4.18 12.82 -0.07
C VAL A 152 -4.75 11.52 -0.64
N GLU A 153 -4.19 11.04 -1.76
CA GLU A 153 -4.71 9.84 -2.40
C GLU A 153 -4.37 8.55 -1.65
N LEU A 154 -3.24 8.52 -0.92
CA LEU A 154 -2.93 7.42 -0.03
C LEU A 154 -3.96 7.36 1.10
N ALA A 155 -4.23 8.48 1.77
CA ALA A 155 -5.27 8.57 2.80
C ALA A 155 -6.64 8.11 2.26
N ALA A 156 -7.06 8.59 1.09
CA ALA A 156 -8.30 8.15 0.43
C ALA A 156 -8.35 6.63 0.20
N ARG A 157 -7.23 5.98 -0.16
CA ARG A 157 -7.15 4.52 -0.33
C ARG A 157 -7.18 3.75 1.00
N PHE A 158 -6.56 4.27 2.06
CA PHE A 158 -6.71 3.70 3.40
C PHE A 158 -8.17 3.81 3.91
N ILE A 159 -8.83 4.96 3.71
CA ILE A 159 -10.25 5.15 4.08
C ILE A 159 -11.13 4.18 3.28
N ALA A 160 -10.97 4.09 1.95
CA ALA A 160 -11.76 3.18 1.10
C ALA A 160 -11.62 1.72 1.54
N LEU A 161 -10.40 1.26 1.86
CA LEU A 161 -10.15 -0.09 2.35
C LEU A 161 -10.95 -0.41 3.62
N ARG A 162 -11.03 0.56 4.54
CA ARG A 162 -11.75 0.48 5.82
C ARG A 162 -13.23 0.82 5.76
N SER A 163 -13.69 1.45 4.68
CA SER A 163 -15.10 1.79 4.48
C SER A 163 -15.97 0.53 4.49
N ARG A 164 -17.10 0.63 5.20
CA ARG A 164 -18.22 -0.29 5.03
C ARG A 164 -19.03 0.14 3.82
N GLY A 165 -19.77 -0.80 3.25
CA GLY A 165 -20.67 -0.52 2.15
C GLY A 165 -22.10 -0.41 2.60
N ASN A 166 -22.84 0.50 1.97
CA ASN A 166 -24.27 0.68 2.19
C ASN A 166 -25.03 -0.50 1.53
N ALA A 167 -25.85 -1.22 2.32
CA ALA A 167 -26.55 -2.41 1.84
C ALA A 167 -27.70 -2.09 0.86
N ASP A 168 -28.26 -0.88 0.95
CA ASP A 168 -29.35 -0.39 0.10
C ASP A 168 -28.84 0.23 -1.22
N GLU A 169 -27.52 0.48 -1.33
CA GLU A 169 -26.87 0.89 -2.58
C GLU A 169 -26.01 -0.23 -3.20
N PRO A 170 -26.51 -0.94 -4.24
CA PRO A 170 -25.73 -1.96 -4.94
C PRO A 170 -24.39 -1.46 -5.49
N ALA A 171 -24.26 -0.16 -5.77
CA ALA A 171 -23.06 0.46 -6.29
C ALA A 171 -21.98 0.75 -5.23
N MET A 172 -22.32 0.76 -3.93
CA MET A 172 -21.38 0.97 -2.82
C MET A 172 -21.39 -0.19 -1.80
N ARG A 173 -22.06 -1.31 -2.13
CA ARG A 173 -22.32 -2.45 -1.23
C ARG A 173 -21.10 -3.06 -0.54
N ASP A 174 -19.94 -3.09 -1.19
CA ASP A 174 -18.70 -3.60 -0.58
C ASP A 174 -17.82 -2.49 0.02
N GLY A 175 -18.21 -1.23 -0.11
CA GLY A 175 -17.50 -0.05 0.39
C GLY A 175 -17.51 1.11 -0.59
N VAL A 176 -17.03 2.26 -0.13
CA VAL A 176 -17.03 3.52 -0.88
C VAL A 176 -15.76 3.63 -1.73
N PRO A 177 -15.85 3.89 -3.06
CA PRO A 177 -14.67 3.95 -3.92
C PRO A 177 -13.66 5.05 -3.54
N TRP A 178 -12.36 4.74 -3.56
CA TRP A 178 -11.30 5.73 -3.25
C TRP A 178 -11.31 6.93 -4.20
N THR A 179 -11.76 6.73 -5.45
CA THR A 179 -11.97 7.79 -6.45
C THR A 179 -13.12 8.72 -6.08
N SER A 180 -14.20 8.19 -5.50
CA SER A 180 -15.35 9.00 -5.05
C SER A 180 -14.99 9.82 -3.82
N ILE A 181 -14.21 9.24 -2.88
CA ILE A 181 -13.64 9.95 -1.72
C ILE A 181 -12.73 11.09 -2.20
N LEU A 182 -11.75 10.80 -3.07
CA LEU A 182 -10.79 11.78 -3.58
C LEU A 182 -11.47 12.92 -4.38
N ALA A 183 -12.56 12.60 -5.09
CA ALA A 183 -13.33 13.58 -5.85
C ALA A 183 -14.39 14.33 -5.01
N MET A 184 -14.49 14.05 -3.70
CA MET A 184 -15.48 14.63 -2.78
C MET A 184 -16.95 14.40 -3.21
N LYS A 185 -17.24 13.27 -3.89
CA LYS A 185 -18.55 12.99 -4.55
C LYS A 185 -19.55 12.17 -3.73
N THR A 186 -19.21 11.88 -2.48
CA THR A 186 -19.90 10.94 -1.59
C THR A 186 -19.56 11.37 -0.18
N ALA A 187 -20.52 11.20 0.73
CA ALA A 187 -20.43 11.79 2.07
C ALA A 187 -20.98 10.86 3.16
N GLU A 188 -20.82 9.57 2.95
CA GLU A 188 -21.39 8.54 3.82
C GLU A 188 -20.85 8.63 5.26
N PRO A 189 -21.69 8.44 6.29
CA PRO A 189 -21.24 8.24 7.67
C PRO A 189 -20.15 7.16 7.80
N GLU A 190 -20.18 6.14 6.93
CA GLU A 190 -19.19 5.07 6.79
C GLU A 190 -17.78 5.57 6.48
N LEU A 191 -17.63 6.73 5.82
CA LEU A 191 -16.32 7.37 5.59
C LEU A 191 -15.79 8.02 6.86
N ILE A 192 -16.68 8.64 7.64
CA ILE A 192 -16.36 9.24 8.93
C ILE A 192 -15.99 8.14 9.94
N GLU A 193 -16.74 7.02 9.95
CA GLU A 193 -16.40 5.84 10.75
C GLU A 193 -15.04 5.26 10.31
N ALA A 194 -14.83 5.03 9.01
CA ALA A 194 -13.55 4.51 8.49
C ALA A 194 -12.36 5.40 8.83
N GLY A 195 -12.50 6.74 8.74
CA GLY A 195 -11.49 7.70 9.17
C GLY A 195 -11.20 7.64 10.68
N LYS A 196 -12.24 7.62 11.52
CA LYS A 196 -12.12 7.47 12.98
C LYS A 196 -11.47 6.14 13.37
N LEU A 197 -11.83 5.04 12.69
CA LEU A 197 -11.25 3.71 12.92
C LEU A 197 -9.78 3.65 12.50
N LEU A 198 -9.38 4.30 11.39
CA LEU A 198 -7.95 4.42 11.03
C LEU A 198 -7.17 5.20 12.09
N VAL A 199 -7.67 6.35 12.56
CA VAL A 199 -6.96 7.17 13.56
C VAL A 199 -6.84 6.45 14.91
N SER A 200 -7.76 5.57 15.26
CA SER A 200 -7.77 4.85 16.55
C SER A 200 -7.08 3.47 16.51
N GLU A 201 -7.24 2.68 15.45
CA GLU A 201 -6.63 1.35 15.32
C GLU A 201 -5.23 1.39 14.69
N CYS A 202 -4.94 2.38 13.84
CA CYS A 202 -3.71 2.46 13.04
C CYS A 202 -2.77 3.64 13.43
N PRO A 203 -2.60 4.03 14.72
CA PRO A 203 -1.94 5.29 15.11
C PRO A 203 -0.44 5.35 14.83
N ASN A 204 0.19 4.23 14.45
CA ASN A 204 1.62 4.13 14.15
C ASN A 204 1.91 4.13 12.64
N LEU A 205 0.95 4.60 11.82
CA LEU A 205 1.08 4.74 10.37
C LEU A 205 1.63 6.12 9.98
N TYR A 206 2.67 6.15 9.17
CA TYR A 206 3.27 7.36 8.60
C TYR A 206 3.13 7.35 7.07
N LEU A 207 2.58 8.41 6.48
CA LEU A 207 2.48 8.56 5.02
C LEU A 207 3.48 9.63 4.54
N TRP A 208 4.57 9.19 3.92
CA TRP A 208 5.62 10.08 3.43
C TRP A 208 5.64 10.07 1.91
N ALA A 209 5.16 11.16 1.29
CA ALA A 209 5.21 11.37 -0.16
C ALA A 209 6.02 12.63 -0.48
N PRO A 210 7.37 12.56 -0.47
CA PRO A 210 8.23 13.71 -0.71
C PRO A 210 8.17 14.23 -2.17
N PRO A 211 8.52 15.51 -2.42
CA PRO A 211 8.79 16.02 -3.77
C PRO A 211 10.00 15.31 -4.40
N SER A 212 10.17 15.42 -5.71
CA SER A 212 11.24 14.72 -6.47
C SER A 212 12.65 14.99 -5.95
N SER A 213 12.91 16.20 -5.43
CA SER A 213 14.19 16.62 -4.84
C SER A 213 14.53 15.96 -3.49
N GLN A 214 13.58 15.26 -2.86
CA GLN A 214 13.72 14.61 -1.53
C GLN A 214 13.44 13.10 -1.62
N ARG A 215 13.67 12.51 -2.80
CA ARG A 215 13.50 11.06 -3.08
C ARG A 215 14.85 10.35 -3.15
N THR A 216 15.78 10.69 -2.26
CA THR A 216 17.05 9.99 -2.16
C THR A 216 16.93 8.72 -1.30
N VAL A 217 17.92 7.85 -1.42
CA VAL A 217 18.03 6.64 -0.60
C VAL A 217 18.35 7.00 0.86
N GLU A 218 19.13 8.06 1.05
CA GLU A 218 19.53 8.63 2.33
C GLU A 218 18.34 9.27 3.06
N ASP A 219 17.45 10.00 2.36
CA ASP A 219 16.20 10.51 2.93
C ASP A 219 15.31 9.36 3.42
N LEU A 220 15.18 8.29 2.62
CA LEU A 220 14.39 7.11 2.96
C LEU A 220 14.96 6.36 4.17
N ALA A 221 16.29 6.23 4.26
CA ALA A 221 16.97 5.65 5.42
C ALA A 221 16.81 6.53 6.66
N ALA A 222 16.94 7.85 6.54
CA ALA A 222 16.76 8.81 7.63
C ALA A 222 15.32 8.78 8.17
N MET A 223 14.31 8.82 7.30
CA MET A 223 12.89 8.73 7.69
C MET A 223 12.59 7.38 8.36
N THR A 224 13.12 6.28 7.82
CA THR A 224 12.98 4.93 8.41
C THR A 224 13.60 4.85 9.81
N LYS A 225 14.80 5.40 10.01
CA LYS A 225 15.44 5.47 11.34
C LYS A 225 14.68 6.39 12.30
N ALA A 226 14.13 7.51 11.82
CA ALA A 226 13.34 8.44 12.63
C ALA A 226 12.01 7.82 13.13
N VAL A 227 11.32 7.05 12.29
CA VAL A 227 10.11 6.28 12.70
C VAL A 227 10.44 5.23 13.76
N SER A 228 11.54 4.48 13.62
CA SER A 228 12.01 3.55 14.66
C SER A 228 12.30 4.27 15.99
N LYS A 229 13.00 5.41 15.94
CA LYS A 229 13.33 6.23 17.12
C LYS A 229 12.08 6.77 17.82
N ALA A 230 11.08 7.25 17.07
CA ALA A 230 9.81 7.74 17.59
C ALA A 230 9.02 6.64 18.35
N HIS A 231 9.24 5.38 18.00
CA HIS A 231 8.68 4.21 18.68
C HIS A 231 9.67 3.47 19.59
N GLY A 232 10.68 4.18 20.12
CA GLY A 232 11.58 3.65 21.16
C GLY A 232 12.57 2.59 20.67
N GLY A 233 13.01 2.67 19.41
CA GLY A 233 13.91 1.68 18.80
C GLY A 233 13.20 0.39 18.36
N ARG A 234 11.89 0.44 18.14
CA ARG A 234 11.13 -0.68 17.57
C ARG A 234 11.34 -0.74 16.05
N SER A 235 11.71 -1.92 15.55
CA SER A 235 11.83 -2.18 14.11
C SER A 235 10.56 -1.75 13.36
N PRO A 236 10.67 -0.96 12.27
CA PRO A 236 9.53 -0.56 11.45
C PRO A 236 9.29 -1.52 10.30
N PHE A 237 8.03 -1.56 9.84
CA PHE A 237 7.67 -2.06 8.53
C PHE A 237 7.65 -0.89 7.53
N VAL A 238 8.28 -1.04 6.38
CA VAL A 238 8.45 0.03 5.39
C VAL A 238 7.92 -0.41 4.04
N VAL A 239 6.97 0.33 3.48
CA VAL A 239 6.57 0.20 2.07
C VAL A 239 7.35 1.22 1.23
N VAL A 240 7.89 0.79 0.09
CA VAL A 240 8.59 1.65 -0.88
C VAL A 240 7.88 1.58 -2.23
N ASP A 241 7.04 2.58 -2.52
CA ASP A 241 6.11 2.60 -3.66
C ASP A 241 6.44 3.76 -4.63
N TYR A 242 7.18 3.57 -5.73
CA TYR A 242 7.81 2.36 -6.25
C TYR A 242 9.30 2.59 -6.53
N ILE A 243 10.11 1.52 -6.45
CA ILE A 243 11.59 1.54 -6.42
C ILE A 243 12.20 2.48 -7.47
N GLN A 244 11.73 2.38 -8.72
CA GLN A 244 12.29 3.10 -9.86
C GLN A 244 12.05 4.64 -9.85
N ARG A 245 11.44 5.20 -8.79
CA ARG A 245 11.32 6.65 -8.54
C ARG A 245 12.18 7.17 -7.36
N TRP A 246 12.86 6.26 -6.65
CA TRP A 246 13.82 6.57 -5.58
C TRP A 246 15.29 6.46 -6.04
N ALA A 247 15.50 6.03 -7.29
CA ALA A 247 16.79 6.12 -7.97
C ALA A 247 16.89 7.48 -8.69
N PRO A 248 18.04 8.19 -8.61
CA PRO A 248 18.25 9.45 -9.32
C PRO A 248 18.07 9.34 -10.85
N ASP A 249 17.66 10.45 -11.48
CA ASP A 249 17.39 10.51 -12.93
C ASP A 249 18.67 10.67 -13.76
N VAL A 250 19.50 9.64 -13.73
CA VAL A 250 20.66 9.45 -14.63
C VAL A 250 20.23 8.72 -15.91
N GLY A 251 21.05 8.76 -16.96
CA GLY A 251 20.76 8.05 -18.23
C GLY A 251 20.66 6.53 -18.06
N ASP A 252 20.01 5.83 -19.01
CA ASP A 252 19.57 4.42 -18.88
C ASP A 252 20.56 3.41 -18.28
N ASN A 253 21.87 3.53 -18.57
CA ASN A 253 22.89 2.69 -17.92
C ASN A 253 23.05 3.03 -16.43
N GLY A 254 23.21 4.31 -16.10
CA GLY A 254 23.29 4.80 -14.73
C GLY A 254 21.99 4.56 -13.95
N LYS A 255 20.83 4.52 -14.60
CA LYS A 255 19.55 4.15 -13.96
C LYS A 255 19.56 2.75 -13.37
N ARG A 256 20.21 1.79 -14.04
CA ARG A 256 20.39 0.44 -13.49
C ARG A 256 21.31 0.45 -12.28
N GLU A 257 22.47 1.08 -12.41
CA GLU A 257 23.45 1.25 -11.32
C GLU A 257 22.84 1.94 -10.09
N ALA A 258 22.04 2.98 -10.30
CA ALA A 258 21.31 3.71 -9.27
C ALA A 258 20.23 2.85 -8.59
N VAL A 259 19.49 2.03 -9.34
CA VAL A 259 18.53 1.07 -8.78
C VAL A 259 19.26 -0.05 -8.02
N SER A 260 20.39 -0.55 -8.51
CA SER A 260 21.24 -1.51 -7.78
C SER A 260 21.80 -0.93 -6.49
N GLY A 261 22.26 0.32 -6.50
CA GLY A 261 22.68 1.05 -5.30
C GLY A 261 21.56 1.16 -4.26
N LEU A 262 20.39 1.65 -4.66
CA LEU A 262 19.17 1.65 -3.83
C LEU A 262 18.85 0.25 -3.30
N SER A 263 19.07 -0.80 -4.09
CA SER A 263 18.79 -2.19 -3.70
C SER A 263 19.72 -2.71 -2.60
N ALA A 264 21.01 -2.44 -2.70
CA ALA A 264 21.99 -2.74 -1.66
C ALA A 264 21.66 -1.98 -0.36
N ARG A 265 21.33 -0.69 -0.46
CA ARG A 265 20.99 0.18 0.68
C ARG A 265 19.67 -0.21 1.36
N LEU A 266 18.65 -0.66 0.61
CA LEU A 266 17.45 -1.29 1.18
C LEU A 266 17.79 -2.61 1.87
N ARG A 267 18.74 -3.39 1.34
CA ARG A 267 19.18 -4.63 1.98
C ARG A 267 19.96 -4.37 3.27
N GLU A 268 20.80 -3.35 3.33
CA GLU A 268 21.43 -2.83 4.55
C GLU A 268 20.36 -2.38 5.55
N LEU A 269 19.51 -1.42 5.19
CA LEU A 269 18.46 -0.86 6.04
C LEU A 269 17.51 -1.92 6.60
N SER A 270 17.25 -3.01 5.86
CA SER A 270 16.47 -4.13 6.38
C SER A 270 17.16 -4.84 7.55
N ARG A 271 18.47 -5.06 7.52
CA ARG A 271 19.19 -5.82 8.56
C ARG A 271 19.32 -5.01 9.86
N PRO A 272 19.29 -5.64 11.04
CA PRO A 272 19.89 -5.06 12.24
C PRO A 272 21.39 -4.82 12.05
N ASP A 273 21.98 -3.93 12.85
CA ASP A 273 23.43 -3.89 13.04
C ASP A 273 23.87 -4.79 14.21
N ASP A 274 25.17 -5.09 14.27
CA ASP A 274 25.75 -6.00 15.26
C ASP A 274 25.87 -5.35 16.66
N ASP A 275 25.99 -4.02 16.71
CA ASP A 275 26.07 -3.22 17.95
C ASP A 275 24.69 -2.98 18.61
N GLY A 276 23.60 -3.14 17.85
CA GLY A 276 22.22 -3.04 18.34
C GLY A 276 21.63 -1.62 18.37
N GLU A 277 22.28 -0.63 17.77
CA GLU A 277 21.71 0.72 17.60
C GLU A 277 20.56 0.72 16.57
N TRP A 278 20.62 -0.16 15.58
CA TRP A 278 19.62 -0.33 14.54
C TRP A 278 18.91 -1.69 14.67
N PRO A 279 17.61 -1.73 15.03
CA PRO A 279 16.84 -2.98 15.16
C PRO A 279 16.53 -3.66 13.81
N GLY A 280 16.98 -3.12 12.68
CA GLY A 280 16.54 -3.51 11.34
C GLY A 280 15.13 -3.04 10.99
N ALA A 281 14.72 -3.31 9.75
CA ALA A 281 13.38 -3.06 9.23
C ALA A 281 12.86 -4.26 8.43
N ALA A 282 11.54 -4.46 8.44
CA ALA A 282 10.85 -5.30 7.47
C ALA A 282 10.45 -4.42 6.27
N ILE A 283 10.85 -4.76 5.05
CA ILE A 283 10.66 -3.87 3.88
C ILE A 283 9.86 -4.57 2.79
N LEU A 284 8.80 -3.92 2.30
CA LEU A 284 8.02 -4.28 1.12
C LEU A 284 8.27 -3.25 0.01
N ALA A 285 9.11 -3.59 -0.96
CA ALA A 285 9.45 -2.71 -2.08
C ALA A 285 8.62 -3.07 -3.33
N LEU A 286 7.96 -2.08 -3.94
CA LEU A 286 7.09 -2.31 -5.10
C LEU A 286 7.86 -2.05 -6.39
N SER A 287 7.83 -3.01 -7.31
CA SER A 287 8.54 -2.98 -8.59
C SER A 287 7.56 -3.07 -9.75
N SER A 288 7.75 -2.28 -10.81
CA SER A 288 7.01 -2.45 -12.06
C SER A 288 7.71 -3.48 -12.95
N THR A 289 6.96 -4.23 -13.77
CA THR A 289 7.54 -5.16 -14.75
C THR A 289 8.20 -4.44 -15.92
N ALA A 290 9.27 -5.00 -16.48
CA ALA A 290 9.83 -4.51 -17.74
C ALA A 290 8.83 -4.70 -18.91
N ARG A 291 8.90 -3.83 -19.95
CA ARG A 291 8.02 -3.92 -21.13
C ARG A 291 8.16 -5.26 -21.87
N SER A 292 9.36 -5.83 -21.93
CA SER A 292 9.64 -7.18 -22.47
C SER A 292 8.86 -8.27 -21.73
N ASN A 293 8.66 -8.09 -20.43
CA ASN A 293 8.15 -9.09 -19.51
C ASN A 293 6.62 -8.95 -19.29
N TYR A 294 6.02 -7.86 -19.78
CA TYR A 294 4.61 -7.52 -19.60
C TYR A 294 3.66 -8.61 -20.10
N ALA A 295 4.05 -9.36 -21.15
CA ALA A 295 3.30 -10.49 -21.68
C ALA A 295 3.05 -11.62 -20.66
N HIS A 296 3.74 -11.62 -19.52
CA HIS A 296 3.68 -12.63 -18.47
C HIS A 296 3.05 -12.15 -17.15
N LEU A 297 2.72 -10.86 -17.06
CA LEU A 297 2.19 -10.21 -15.84
C LEU A 297 0.96 -9.32 -16.14
N ARG A 298 0.36 -9.47 -17.32
CA ARG A 298 -0.75 -8.64 -17.83
C ARG A 298 -2.15 -9.04 -17.34
N ASP A 299 -2.33 -10.29 -16.95
CA ASP A 299 -3.59 -10.92 -16.51
C ASP A 299 -3.27 -12.22 -15.72
N VAL A 300 -4.28 -12.82 -15.10
CA VAL A 300 -4.12 -14.03 -14.27
C VAL A 300 -3.67 -15.23 -15.12
N ASP A 301 -4.18 -15.39 -16.34
CA ASP A 301 -3.80 -16.47 -17.25
C ASP A 301 -2.32 -16.39 -17.65
N ALA A 302 -1.81 -15.21 -17.98
CA ALA A 302 -0.40 -15.01 -18.34
C ALA A 302 0.55 -15.36 -17.19
N LEU A 303 0.20 -14.98 -15.95
CA LEU A 303 1.02 -15.31 -14.77
C LEU A 303 0.88 -16.79 -14.37
N THR A 304 -0.29 -17.40 -14.57
CA THR A 304 -0.51 -18.85 -14.41
C THR A 304 0.37 -19.63 -15.39
N LEU A 305 0.30 -19.30 -16.68
CA LEU A 305 1.11 -19.90 -17.73
C LEU A 305 2.61 -19.71 -17.48
N ALA A 306 3.03 -18.53 -16.99
CA ALA A 306 4.42 -18.24 -16.65
C ALA A 306 4.92 -19.07 -15.44
N ARG A 307 4.10 -19.19 -14.38
CA ARG A 307 4.34 -20.03 -13.19
C ARG A 307 4.50 -21.51 -13.57
N ASP A 308 3.74 -21.97 -14.56
CA ASP A 308 3.69 -23.38 -14.98
C ASP A 308 4.66 -23.71 -16.14
N GLY A 309 5.45 -22.73 -16.59
CA GLY A 309 6.58 -22.93 -17.52
C GLY A 309 6.36 -22.55 -18.97
N GLY A 310 5.22 -21.96 -19.33
CA GLY A 310 4.87 -21.56 -20.69
C GLY A 310 5.57 -20.29 -21.22
N MET A 311 6.70 -19.86 -20.64
CA MET A 311 7.51 -18.77 -21.19
C MET A 311 8.29 -19.24 -22.42
N LYS A 312 8.35 -18.39 -23.45
CA LYS A 312 9.12 -18.67 -24.67
C LYS A 312 10.51 -18.02 -24.59
N GLY A 313 11.51 -18.82 -24.26
CA GLY A 313 12.92 -18.42 -24.17
C GLY A 313 13.84 -19.64 -24.05
N LYS A 314 15.16 -19.43 -23.97
CA LYS A 314 16.10 -20.53 -23.67
C LYS A 314 16.02 -20.90 -22.19
N ASN A 315 15.89 -22.19 -21.91
CA ASN A 315 16.07 -22.83 -20.60
C ASN A 315 15.30 -22.20 -19.41
N TRP A 316 14.03 -21.85 -19.61
CA TRP A 316 13.15 -21.36 -18.54
C TRP A 316 12.97 -22.38 -17.41
N GLN A 317 13.21 -21.98 -16.17
CA GLN A 317 13.00 -22.77 -14.95
C GLN A 317 11.84 -22.20 -14.12
N ALA A 318 10.65 -22.77 -14.32
CA ALA A 318 9.45 -22.35 -13.61
C ALA A 318 9.44 -22.85 -12.14
N PRO A 319 8.95 -22.07 -11.16
CA PRO A 319 8.63 -20.64 -11.21
C PRO A 319 9.83 -19.74 -10.88
N VAL A 320 11.05 -20.28 -10.77
CA VAL A 320 12.26 -19.56 -10.30
C VAL A 320 12.52 -18.30 -11.12
N ASP A 321 12.48 -18.40 -12.44
CA ASP A 321 12.85 -17.30 -13.34
C ASP A 321 11.84 -16.13 -13.31
N LEU A 322 10.68 -16.29 -12.68
CA LEU A 322 9.76 -15.17 -12.39
C LEU A 322 10.41 -14.09 -11.51
N VAL A 323 11.49 -14.44 -10.78
CA VAL A 323 12.32 -13.49 -10.02
C VAL A 323 12.83 -12.36 -10.91
N GLY A 324 13.30 -12.67 -12.13
CA GLY A 324 13.91 -11.68 -13.02
C GLY A 324 12.94 -10.76 -13.78
N LEU A 325 11.67 -10.67 -13.37
CA LEU A 325 10.65 -9.94 -14.16
C LEU A 325 10.61 -8.42 -13.92
N GLY A 326 11.26 -7.91 -12.87
CA GLY A 326 11.31 -6.49 -12.53
C GLY A 326 11.95 -5.58 -13.59
N LYS A 327 11.58 -4.30 -13.59
CA LYS A 327 12.12 -3.27 -14.49
C LYS A 327 13.34 -2.60 -13.86
N GLU A 328 14.50 -2.68 -14.52
CA GLU A 328 15.78 -2.11 -14.05
C GLU A 328 16.29 -2.61 -12.68
N SER A 329 15.54 -3.48 -12.00
CA SER A 329 15.74 -3.86 -10.60
C SER A 329 16.26 -5.29 -10.37
N GLY A 330 16.66 -6.00 -11.42
CA GLY A 330 16.91 -7.46 -11.37
C GLY A 330 17.79 -7.92 -10.21
N GLU A 331 18.82 -7.16 -9.83
CA GLU A 331 19.69 -7.47 -8.69
C GLU A 331 18.94 -7.42 -7.34
N LEU A 332 18.01 -6.48 -7.15
CA LEU A 332 17.08 -6.46 -6.01
C LEU A 332 16.32 -7.78 -5.90
N GLU A 333 15.75 -8.25 -7.01
CA GLU A 333 14.98 -9.49 -7.01
C GLU A 333 15.87 -10.72 -6.79
N TYR A 334 17.14 -10.71 -7.22
CA TYR A 334 18.11 -11.78 -6.93
C TYR A 334 18.68 -11.75 -5.49
N ASP A 335 18.73 -10.60 -4.83
CA ASP A 335 19.19 -10.48 -3.44
C ASP A 335 18.08 -10.55 -2.39
N ALA A 336 16.88 -10.05 -2.68
CA ALA A 336 15.77 -10.01 -1.73
C ALA A 336 15.40 -11.43 -1.25
N PRO A 337 15.32 -11.69 0.07
CA PRO A 337 14.93 -13.02 0.57
C PRO A 337 13.49 -13.42 0.20
N LEU A 338 12.62 -12.46 -0.15
CA LEU A 338 11.28 -12.70 -0.67
C LEU A 338 11.07 -11.97 -2.01
N VAL A 339 10.54 -12.67 -3.01
CA VAL A 339 9.98 -12.04 -4.22
C VAL A 339 8.58 -12.60 -4.47
N MET A 340 7.68 -11.71 -4.84
CA MET A 340 6.28 -11.96 -5.15
C MET A 340 5.96 -11.37 -6.53
N CYS A 341 5.14 -12.05 -7.30
CA CYS A 341 4.62 -11.58 -8.58
C CYS A 341 3.10 -11.46 -8.48
N LEU A 342 2.56 -10.28 -8.77
CA LEU A 342 1.12 -9.99 -8.79
C LEU A 342 0.65 -9.69 -10.21
N ALA A 343 -0.39 -10.40 -10.62
CA ALA A 343 -1.24 -10.03 -11.75
C ALA A 343 -2.71 -10.03 -11.30
N SER A 344 -3.51 -9.16 -11.89
CA SER A 344 -4.97 -9.17 -11.80
C SER A 344 -5.54 -8.90 -13.17
N ASP A 345 -6.75 -9.39 -13.42
CA ASP A 345 -7.43 -9.13 -14.69
C ASP A 345 -7.88 -7.66 -14.79
N LYS A 346 -8.38 -7.25 -15.96
CA LYS A 346 -8.95 -5.91 -16.16
C LYS A 346 -10.27 -5.70 -15.38
N GLY A 347 -10.97 -6.79 -15.09
CA GLY A 347 -12.30 -6.80 -14.47
C GLY A 347 -13.41 -6.64 -15.52
N ASN A 348 -14.65 -6.70 -15.05
CA ASN A 348 -15.83 -6.37 -15.84
C ASN A 348 -16.19 -4.90 -15.59
N GLU A 349 -16.28 -4.09 -16.65
CA GLU A 349 -16.58 -2.65 -16.58
C GLU A 349 -18.00 -2.35 -16.05
N ASN A 350 -18.86 -3.37 -16.00
CA ASN A 350 -20.21 -3.28 -15.45
C ASN A 350 -20.28 -3.57 -13.93
N GLU A 351 -19.20 -4.04 -13.29
CA GLU A 351 -19.20 -4.27 -11.83
C GLU A 351 -18.84 -2.97 -11.09
N PRO A 352 -19.71 -2.44 -10.20
CA PRO A 352 -19.45 -1.16 -9.52
C PRO A 352 -18.14 -1.12 -8.71
N MET A 353 -17.74 -2.27 -8.15
CA MET A 353 -16.51 -2.42 -7.38
C MET A 353 -15.26 -2.70 -8.23
N GLY A 354 -15.40 -2.84 -9.55
CA GLY A 354 -14.30 -3.23 -10.44
C GLY A 354 -13.70 -4.59 -10.06
N GLN A 355 -14.56 -5.56 -9.76
CA GLN A 355 -14.19 -6.91 -9.32
C GLN A 355 -13.30 -7.62 -10.36
N ARG A 356 -12.22 -8.23 -9.86
CA ARG A 356 -11.17 -8.89 -10.65
C ARG A 356 -10.74 -10.18 -9.99
N ALA A 357 -10.45 -11.21 -10.78
CA ALA A 357 -9.58 -12.26 -10.29
C ALA A 357 -8.14 -11.71 -10.18
N ALA A 358 -7.42 -12.14 -9.16
CA ALA A 358 -6.01 -11.84 -9.00
C ALA A 358 -5.21 -13.06 -8.51
N LEU A 359 -3.93 -13.07 -8.85
CA LEU A 359 -2.99 -14.15 -8.57
C LEU A 359 -1.71 -13.56 -8.02
N VAL A 360 -1.32 -14.01 -6.83
CA VAL A 360 0.01 -13.75 -6.27
C VAL A 360 0.80 -15.05 -6.32
N VAL A 361 1.92 -15.03 -7.03
CA VAL A 361 2.90 -16.12 -7.07
C VAL A 361 4.10 -15.73 -6.20
N VAL A 362 4.61 -16.66 -5.39
CA VAL A 362 5.81 -16.50 -4.57
C VAL A 362 6.92 -17.38 -5.18
N PRO A 363 7.63 -16.92 -6.23
CA PRO A 363 8.68 -17.70 -6.88
C PRO A 363 9.93 -17.89 -6.01
N LYS A 364 10.11 -17.06 -4.98
CA LYS A 364 11.29 -17.07 -4.11
C LYS A 364 10.92 -16.65 -2.69
N ASN A 365 11.20 -17.54 -1.74
CA ASN A 365 11.15 -17.26 -0.31
C ASN A 365 12.31 -18.00 0.37
N ARG A 366 13.24 -17.27 0.99
CA ARG A 366 14.37 -17.84 1.75
C ARG A 366 13.98 -18.23 3.19
N HIS A 367 12.76 -17.90 3.62
CA HIS A 367 12.28 -18.05 5.00
C HIS A 367 10.97 -18.86 5.11
N GLY A 368 10.61 -19.62 4.06
CA GLY A 368 9.33 -20.33 4.00
C GLY A 368 9.06 -20.91 2.62
N HIS A 369 7.80 -21.23 2.34
CA HIS A 369 7.43 -21.93 1.10
C HIS A 369 7.32 -21.00 -0.12
N ARG A 370 7.52 -21.61 -1.29
CA ARG A 370 7.12 -21.08 -2.60
C ARG A 370 5.73 -21.61 -2.96
N GLY A 371 5.00 -20.91 -3.80
CA GLY A 371 3.67 -21.33 -4.25
C GLY A 371 2.91 -20.21 -4.95
N SER A 372 1.59 -20.33 -5.04
CA SER A 372 0.72 -19.25 -5.50
C SER A 372 -0.62 -19.25 -4.76
N THR A 373 -1.28 -18.10 -4.76
CA THR A 373 -2.55 -17.85 -4.05
C THR A 373 -3.50 -17.08 -4.96
N GLU A 374 -4.76 -17.51 -5.00
CA GLU A 374 -5.81 -16.87 -5.79
C GLU A 374 -6.70 -15.97 -4.93
N TRP A 375 -7.15 -14.90 -5.56
CA TRP A 375 -7.80 -13.76 -4.92
C TRP A 375 -8.98 -13.26 -5.74
N GLU A 376 -9.88 -12.59 -5.03
CA GLU A 376 -10.74 -11.56 -5.60
C GLU A 376 -10.16 -10.18 -5.22
N PHE A 377 -10.14 -9.25 -6.17
CA PHE A 377 -9.66 -7.89 -5.98
C PHE A 377 -10.76 -6.89 -6.32
N LEU A 378 -11.22 -6.15 -5.32
CA LEU A 378 -12.21 -5.09 -5.41
C LEU A 378 -11.47 -3.78 -5.68
N ALA A 379 -11.25 -3.46 -6.96
CA ALA A 379 -10.39 -2.34 -7.38
C ALA A 379 -10.87 -0.96 -6.90
N ALA A 380 -12.18 -0.77 -6.75
CA ALA A 380 -12.78 0.49 -6.29
C ALA A 380 -12.43 0.82 -4.83
N VAL A 381 -12.42 -0.18 -3.95
CA VAL A 381 -12.09 -0.04 -2.51
C VAL A 381 -10.65 -0.45 -2.17
N GLY A 382 -9.88 -0.90 -3.15
CA GLY A 382 -8.49 -1.34 -2.97
C GLY A 382 -8.33 -2.65 -2.18
N ARG A 383 -9.37 -3.49 -2.10
CA ARG A 383 -9.41 -4.64 -1.18
C ARG A 383 -9.16 -5.97 -1.89
N PHE A 384 -8.19 -6.75 -1.41
CA PHE A 384 -7.97 -8.14 -1.77
C PHE A 384 -8.63 -9.09 -0.76
N VAL A 385 -9.36 -10.08 -1.28
CA VAL A 385 -10.10 -11.10 -0.53
C VAL A 385 -9.57 -12.49 -0.92
N ASP A 386 -9.10 -13.25 0.07
CA ASP A 386 -8.47 -14.56 -0.11
C ASP A 386 -9.54 -15.63 -0.40
N LYS A 387 -9.47 -16.30 -1.57
CA LYS A 387 -10.47 -17.33 -1.95
C LYS A 387 -10.49 -18.56 -1.02
N SER A 388 -9.49 -18.72 -0.16
CA SER A 388 -9.40 -19.78 0.85
C SER A 388 -9.74 -19.33 2.27
N ALA A 389 -10.11 -18.05 2.47
CA ALA A 389 -10.66 -17.61 3.75
C ALA A 389 -12.02 -18.29 4.01
N PRO A 390 -12.33 -18.66 5.27
CA PRO A 390 -13.66 -19.17 5.60
C PRO A 390 -14.70 -18.08 5.32
N THR A 391 -15.68 -18.40 4.47
CA THR A 391 -16.75 -17.48 4.10
C THR A 391 -17.51 -17.03 5.36
N PRO A 392 -17.68 -15.72 5.61
CA PRO A 392 -18.57 -15.23 6.67
C PRO A 392 -19.95 -15.86 6.50
N THR A 393 -20.49 -16.46 7.57
CA THR A 393 -21.58 -17.44 7.47
C THR A 393 -22.87 -16.86 6.90
N GLY A 394 -23.16 -17.19 5.63
CA GLY A 394 -24.31 -16.66 4.89
C GLY A 394 -24.84 -17.61 3.82
N LYS A 395 -25.48 -18.70 4.24
CA LYS A 395 -26.07 -19.81 3.44
C LYS A 395 -25.07 -20.80 2.84
N THR A 396 -25.29 -22.08 3.16
CA THR A 396 -24.56 -23.22 2.59
C THR A 396 -25.00 -23.47 1.14
N VAL A 397 -24.14 -23.17 0.17
CA VAL A 397 -24.40 -23.54 -1.24
C VAL A 397 -24.13 -25.03 -1.42
N THR A 398 -25.17 -25.85 -1.34
CA THR A 398 -25.12 -27.28 -1.67
C THR A 398 -24.78 -27.47 -3.14
N ARG A 399 -23.58 -27.98 -3.45
CA ARG A 399 -23.24 -28.44 -4.80
C ARG A 399 -24.21 -29.54 -5.24
N PRO A 400 -24.85 -29.45 -6.42
CA PRO A 400 -25.55 -30.59 -7.00
C PRO A 400 -24.53 -31.70 -7.30
N GLY A 401 -24.86 -32.94 -6.94
CA GLY A 401 -23.99 -34.09 -7.14
C GLY A 401 -23.79 -34.42 -8.62
N ARG A 402 -22.59 -34.90 -8.97
CA ARG A 402 -22.40 -35.61 -10.25
C ARG A 402 -23.22 -36.90 -10.24
N ARG A 403 -23.90 -37.18 -11.35
CA ARG A 403 -24.22 -38.55 -11.78
C ARG A 403 -23.08 -39.08 -12.65
#